data_AF-A0A3M7AIF8-F1
#
_entry.id   AF-A0A3M7AIF8-F1
#
_cell.length_a   1.000
_cell.length_b   1.000
_cell.length_c   1.000
_cell.angle_alpha   90.00
_cell.angle_beta   90.00
_cell.angle_gamma   90.00
#
_symmetry.space_group_name_H-M   'P 1'
#
loop_
_entity.id
_entity.type
_entity.pdbx_description
1 polymer ?
#
loop_
_entity_poly.entity_id
_entity_poly.type
_entity_poly.pdbx_seq_one_letter_code
_entity_poly.pdbx_strand_id
1 'polypeptide(L)'
;MRFCLDFMTEGPNAWKVTNPSISPEHAYYLPNSTVQEAITMGPTIDNSIIWELAGIVLDAAAELKEEDGEFVENVQELRFQLPPLRVSYFGGIQEWIEDYQEAEPGHRHFSQLRPLPRLTNHTLEHHNLLRRLDNGGGDTGWSRAWSISLAARLLMPQQVHESVQFLLTNLTYPTSFLDVLPPAPFQIDGNFGGTAGIAVALLQSHEFFDGDWQGA
;
A
#
# COMPACT_ATOMS: atom_id res chain seq x y z
N MET A 1 -18.19 5.33 -1.65
CA MET A 1 -18.01 6.60 -2.36
C MET A 1 -18.80 7.79 -1.80
N ARG A 2 -20.10 7.69 -1.47
CA ARG A 2 -20.86 8.84 -0.90
C ARG A 2 -20.16 9.50 0.30
N PHE A 3 -19.69 8.70 1.26
CA PHE A 3 -18.87 9.20 2.37
C PHE A 3 -17.65 10.00 1.91
N CYS A 4 -16.90 9.51 0.92
CA CYS A 4 -15.71 10.21 0.41
C CYS A 4 -16.08 11.55 -0.26
N LEU A 5 -17.16 11.58 -1.05
CA LEU A 5 -17.67 12.80 -1.68
C LEU A 5 -18.02 13.87 -0.65
N ASP A 6 -18.61 13.46 0.48
CA ASP A 6 -19.03 14.38 1.55
C ASP A 6 -17.89 14.77 2.50
N PHE A 7 -16.93 13.87 2.74
CA PHE A 7 -15.87 14.03 3.74
C PHE A 7 -14.63 14.77 3.19
N MET A 8 -14.31 14.60 1.92
CA MET A 8 -13.06 15.12 1.35
C MET A 8 -13.13 16.64 1.14
N THR A 9 -12.01 17.30 1.38
CA THR A 9 -11.87 18.77 1.29
C THR A 9 -10.83 19.15 0.25
N GLU A 10 -10.78 20.43 -0.11
CA GLU A 10 -9.74 20.95 -1.01
C GLU A 10 -8.40 21.03 -0.27
N GLY A 11 -7.37 20.46 -0.88
CA GLY A 11 -5.99 20.47 -0.43
C GLY A 11 -5.08 21.32 -1.33
N PRO A 12 -3.75 21.18 -1.19
CA PRO A 12 -2.80 21.85 -2.08
C PRO A 12 -2.99 21.41 -3.52
N ASN A 13 -2.59 22.26 -4.47
CA ASN A 13 -2.68 22.02 -5.91
C ASN A 13 -4.11 21.71 -6.42
N ALA A 14 -5.13 22.19 -5.69
CA ALA A 14 -6.55 21.94 -5.97
C ALA A 14 -6.95 20.45 -5.94
N TRP A 15 -6.17 19.59 -5.28
CA TRP A 15 -6.54 18.19 -5.09
C TRP A 15 -7.67 18.04 -4.06
N LYS A 16 -8.47 16.99 -4.21
CA LYS A 16 -9.38 16.53 -3.15
C LYS A 16 -8.63 15.59 -2.22
N VAL A 17 -8.66 15.88 -0.92
CA VAL A 17 -7.88 15.15 0.10
C VAL A 17 -8.73 14.80 1.32
N THR A 18 -8.38 13.70 1.99
CA THR A 18 -8.84 13.42 3.35
C THR A 18 -8.17 14.38 4.33
N ASN A 19 -8.91 14.97 5.26
CA ASN A 19 -8.35 15.92 6.22
C ASN A 19 -9.25 16.07 7.46
N PRO A 20 -8.76 15.76 8.68
CA PRO A 20 -7.46 15.16 8.97
C PRO A 20 -7.42 13.66 8.65
N SER A 21 -6.21 13.13 8.44
CA SER A 21 -5.94 11.69 8.33
C SER A 21 -4.53 11.35 8.84
N ILE A 22 -4.13 10.09 8.74
CA ILE A 22 -2.81 9.57 9.10
C ILE A 22 -2.35 8.53 8.08
N SER A 23 -1.05 8.39 7.87
CA SER A 23 -0.54 7.09 7.41
C SER A 23 -0.50 6.16 8.62
N PRO A 24 -1.14 4.97 8.59
CA PRO A 24 -1.33 4.14 9.76
C PRO A 24 -0.06 3.97 10.60
N GLU A 25 -0.11 4.48 11.83
CA GLU A 25 0.90 4.31 12.87
C GLU A 25 2.31 4.85 12.55
N HIS A 26 2.47 5.55 11.43
CA HIS A 26 3.75 6.11 11.00
C HIS A 26 3.79 7.63 11.19
N ALA A 27 4.94 8.14 11.65
CA ALA A 27 5.18 9.56 11.87
C ALA A 27 6.28 10.09 10.95
N TYR A 28 6.27 11.39 10.72
CA TYR A 28 7.28 12.12 9.96
C TYR A 28 7.82 13.29 10.78
N TYR A 29 9.01 13.76 10.43
CA TYR A 29 9.56 14.99 11.00
C TYR A 29 9.01 16.22 10.31
N LEU A 30 8.60 17.22 11.09
CA LEU A 30 8.28 18.54 10.54
C LEU A 30 9.51 19.14 9.84
N PRO A 31 9.34 19.88 8.73
CA PRO A 31 10.46 20.46 8.00
C PRO A 31 11.39 21.29 8.89
N ASN A 32 12.69 21.03 8.81
CA ASN A 32 13.73 21.70 9.60
C ASN A 32 13.54 21.59 11.13
N SER A 33 12.92 20.51 11.61
CA SER A 33 12.62 20.27 13.02
C SER A 33 12.90 18.83 13.44
N THR A 34 13.07 18.61 14.75
CA THR A 34 13.12 17.27 15.36
C THR A 34 11.76 16.82 15.90
N VAL A 35 10.73 17.67 15.78
CA VAL A 35 9.36 17.36 16.19
C VAL A 35 8.76 16.38 15.19
N GLN A 36 8.16 15.30 15.70
CA GLN A 36 7.45 14.30 14.91
C GLN A 36 5.95 14.57 14.93
N GLU A 37 5.29 14.33 13.82
CA GLU A 37 3.83 14.38 13.68
C GLU A 37 3.33 13.17 12.90
N ALA A 38 2.10 12.75 13.20
CA ALA A 38 1.43 11.65 12.48
C ALA A 38 0.20 12.14 11.71
N ILE A 39 -0.43 13.22 12.18
CA ILE A 39 -1.60 13.81 11.52
C ILE A 39 -1.15 14.54 10.25
N THR A 40 -1.87 14.28 9.18
CA THR A 40 -1.61 14.84 7.87
C THR A 40 -2.93 15.02 7.10
N MET A 41 -2.83 15.42 5.84
CA MET A 41 -3.93 15.41 4.89
C MET A 41 -3.55 14.57 3.67
N GLY A 42 -4.49 13.84 3.10
CA GLY A 42 -4.31 13.04 1.88
C GLY A 42 -3.04 12.19 1.85
N PRO A 43 -2.74 11.37 2.89
CA PRO A 43 -1.62 10.43 2.82
C PRO A 43 -1.83 9.48 1.64
N THR A 44 -0.73 8.96 1.08
CA THR A 44 -0.78 8.17 -0.16
C THR A 44 -1.66 6.94 -0.04
N ILE A 45 -1.75 6.32 1.14
CA ILE A 45 -2.66 5.19 1.39
C ILE A 45 -4.14 5.57 1.20
N ASP A 46 -4.57 6.74 1.68
CA ASP A 46 -5.95 7.19 1.53
C ASP A 46 -6.28 7.43 0.06
N ASN A 47 -5.41 8.18 -0.62
CA ASN A 47 -5.57 8.47 -2.04
C ASN A 47 -5.67 7.17 -2.85
N SER A 48 -4.82 6.18 -2.52
CA SER A 48 -4.81 4.87 -3.17
C SER A 48 -6.10 4.09 -2.92
N ILE A 49 -6.56 4.00 -1.67
CA ILE A 49 -7.81 3.31 -1.31
C ILE A 49 -9.00 3.95 -2.00
N ILE A 50 -9.08 5.28 -2.00
CA ILE A 50 -10.21 6.01 -2.59
C ILE A 50 -10.17 5.89 -4.12
N TRP A 51 -8.98 5.93 -4.73
CA TRP A 51 -8.83 5.72 -6.17
C TRP A 51 -9.26 4.31 -6.60
N GLU A 52 -8.86 3.29 -5.85
CA GLU A 52 -9.25 1.89 -6.08
C GLU A 52 -10.76 1.71 -5.91
N LEU A 53 -11.33 2.23 -4.82
CA LEU A 53 -12.76 2.16 -4.54
C LEU A 53 -13.58 2.88 -5.61
N ALA A 54 -13.13 4.04 -6.08
CA ALA A 54 -13.75 4.75 -7.19
C ALA A 54 -13.71 3.88 -8.45
N GLY A 55 -12.56 3.29 -8.78
CA GLY A 55 -12.43 2.36 -9.91
C GLY A 55 -13.41 1.19 -9.84
N ILE A 56 -13.49 0.50 -8.69
CA ILE A 56 -14.42 -0.62 -8.47
C ILE A 56 -15.88 -0.19 -8.68
N VAL A 57 -16.26 1.00 -8.19
CA VAL A 57 -17.62 1.52 -8.38
C VAL A 57 -17.93 1.82 -9.84
N LEU A 58 -16.97 2.37 -10.59
CA LEU A 58 -17.13 2.65 -12.01
C LEU A 58 -17.21 1.37 -12.85
N ASP A 59 -16.35 0.39 -12.56
CA ASP A 59 -16.39 -0.92 -13.22
C ASP A 59 -17.72 -1.64 -12.94
N ALA A 60 -18.21 -1.57 -11.70
CA ALA A 60 -19.51 -2.13 -11.33
C ALA A 60 -20.68 -1.43 -12.03
N ALA A 61 -20.64 -0.10 -12.16
CA ALA A 61 -21.65 0.67 -12.87
C ALA A 61 -21.71 0.28 -14.36
N ALA A 62 -20.56 0.09 -15.00
CA ALA A 62 -20.47 -0.37 -16.38
C ALA A 62 -21.04 -1.79 -16.56
N GLU A 63 -20.70 -2.73 -15.67
CA GLU A 63 -21.21 -4.10 -15.74
C GLU A 63 -22.74 -4.16 -15.54
N LEU A 64 -23.27 -3.31 -14.65
CA LEU A 64 -24.71 -3.19 -14.40
C LEU A 64 -25.47 -2.36 -15.46
N LYS A 65 -24.74 -1.68 -16.37
CA LYS A 65 -25.29 -0.72 -17.34
C LYS A 65 -26.02 0.45 -16.68
N GLU A 66 -25.48 0.91 -15.55
CA GLU A 66 -25.94 2.06 -14.77
C GLU A 66 -24.90 3.19 -14.77
N GLU A 67 -24.26 3.42 -15.92
CA GLU A 67 -23.21 4.44 -16.08
C GLU A 67 -23.79 5.86 -16.08
N ASP A 68 -25.08 5.99 -16.43
CA ASP A 68 -25.78 7.27 -16.53
C ASP A 68 -26.28 7.71 -15.15
N GLY A 69 -25.63 8.72 -14.56
CA GLY A 69 -26.13 9.37 -13.36
C GLY A 69 -25.13 10.30 -12.68
N GLU A 70 -25.67 11.34 -12.04
CA GLU A 70 -24.90 12.35 -11.28
C GLU A 70 -23.92 11.71 -10.27
N PHE A 71 -24.31 10.59 -9.65
CA PHE A 71 -23.43 9.89 -8.73
C PHE A 71 -22.18 9.33 -9.42
N VAL A 72 -22.33 8.69 -10.59
CA VAL A 72 -21.20 8.12 -11.35
C VAL A 72 -20.28 9.23 -11.84
N GLU A 73 -20.85 10.32 -12.37
CA GLU A 73 -20.11 11.51 -12.80
C GLU A 73 -19.28 12.10 -11.64
N ASN A 74 -19.89 12.28 -10.47
CA ASN A 74 -19.20 12.76 -9.27
C ASN A 74 -18.07 11.82 -8.82
N VAL A 75 -18.26 10.49 -8.93
CA VAL A 75 -17.20 9.51 -8.62
C VAL A 75 -16.05 9.61 -9.64
N GLN A 76 -16.35 9.75 -10.93
CA GLN A 76 -15.33 9.94 -11.96
C GLN A 76 -14.53 11.22 -11.71
N GLU A 77 -15.20 12.35 -11.48
CA GLU A 77 -14.56 13.63 -11.21
C GLU A 77 -13.68 13.57 -9.96
N LEU A 78 -14.20 13.03 -8.85
CA LEU A 78 -13.42 12.87 -7.61
C LEU A 78 -12.16 12.05 -7.87
N ARG A 79 -12.24 10.95 -8.63
CA ARG A 79 -11.10 10.09 -8.94
C ARG A 79 -10.00 10.84 -9.71
N PHE A 80 -10.35 11.77 -10.58
CA PHE A 80 -9.39 12.64 -11.30
C PHE A 80 -8.79 13.74 -10.42
N GLN A 81 -9.49 14.17 -9.37
CA GLN A 81 -9.05 15.21 -8.45
C GLN A 81 -8.14 14.70 -7.31
N LEU A 82 -7.94 13.38 -7.20
CA LEU A 82 -7.04 12.81 -6.19
C LEU A 82 -5.57 13.17 -6.48
N PRO A 83 -4.74 13.34 -5.43
CA PRO A 83 -3.30 13.49 -5.61
C PRO A 83 -2.72 12.28 -6.37
N PRO A 84 -1.87 12.49 -7.40
CA PRO A 84 -1.18 11.39 -8.07
C PRO A 84 -0.12 10.79 -7.15
N LEU A 85 0.42 9.62 -7.54
CA LEU A 85 1.65 9.12 -6.93
C LEU A 85 2.79 10.11 -7.17
N ARG A 86 3.60 10.33 -6.13
CA ARG A 86 4.69 11.29 -6.12
C ARG A 86 5.99 10.60 -5.77
N VAL A 87 7.08 11.09 -6.36
CA VAL A 87 8.43 10.56 -6.13
C VAL A 87 9.02 11.23 -4.89
N SER A 88 9.50 10.43 -3.95
CA SER A 88 10.20 10.89 -2.75
C SER A 88 11.69 11.12 -3.02
N TYR A 89 12.36 11.90 -2.16
CA TYR A 89 13.78 12.22 -2.23
C TYR A 89 14.69 10.99 -2.31
N PHE A 90 14.25 9.85 -1.78
CA PHE A 90 15.00 8.59 -1.83
C PHE A 90 14.67 7.72 -3.06
N GLY A 91 13.91 8.25 -4.01
CA GLY A 91 13.57 7.55 -5.25
C GLY A 91 12.44 6.52 -5.13
N GLY A 92 11.70 6.51 -4.02
CA GLY A 92 10.45 5.75 -3.85
C GLY A 92 9.19 6.60 -4.03
N ILE A 93 8.06 6.07 -3.62
CA ILE A 93 6.76 6.74 -3.48
C ILE A 93 6.72 7.50 -2.15
N GLN A 94 6.28 8.76 -2.20
CA GLN A 94 6.02 9.57 -0.99
C GLN A 94 4.87 8.97 -0.18
N GLU A 95 5.02 8.89 1.15
CA GLU A 95 3.96 8.39 2.04
C GLU A 95 2.93 9.46 2.41
N TRP A 96 3.37 10.73 2.44
CA TRP A 96 2.54 11.88 2.78
C TRP A 96 2.37 12.84 1.60
N ILE A 97 1.61 13.92 1.83
CA ILE A 97 1.29 14.90 0.79
C ILE A 97 2.49 15.75 0.35
N GLU A 98 3.44 15.93 1.25
CA GLU A 98 4.75 16.51 1.00
C GLU A 98 5.83 15.45 1.23
N ASP A 99 7.02 15.72 0.71
CA ASP A 99 8.18 14.82 0.82
C ASP A 99 8.84 14.89 2.20
N TYR A 100 8.12 14.49 3.23
CA TYR A 100 8.61 14.51 4.60
C TYR A 100 9.64 13.40 4.87
N GLN A 101 10.54 13.67 5.81
CA GLN A 101 11.44 12.66 6.32
C GLN A 101 10.70 11.75 7.31
N GLU A 102 10.69 10.45 7.03
CA GLU A 102 10.14 9.41 7.90
C GLU A 102 10.86 9.38 9.26
N ALA A 103 10.09 9.22 10.34
CA ALA A 103 10.63 9.01 11.68
C ALA A 103 11.21 7.60 11.85
N GLU A 104 10.65 6.61 11.15
CA GLU A 104 11.02 5.20 11.25
C GLU A 104 11.16 4.60 9.84
N PRO A 105 12.34 4.67 9.19
CA PRO A 105 12.52 4.10 7.85
C PRO A 105 12.23 2.59 7.78
N GLY A 106 12.38 1.87 8.89
CA GLY A 106 12.03 0.45 9.04
C GLY A 106 10.61 0.21 9.57
N HIS A 107 9.69 1.15 9.40
CA HIS A 107 8.35 1.02 9.96
C HIS A 107 7.64 -0.26 9.49
N ARG A 108 6.89 -0.88 10.39
CA ARG A 108 6.19 -2.15 10.14
C ARG A 108 5.05 -2.06 9.11
N HIS A 109 4.51 -0.87 8.84
CA HIS A 109 3.50 -0.69 7.79
C HIS A 109 4.14 -0.31 6.45
N PHE A 110 3.56 -0.83 5.37
CA PHE A 110 3.91 -0.50 3.98
C PHE A 110 2.79 0.32 3.32
N SER A 111 2.20 1.25 4.08
CA SER A 111 0.94 1.93 3.74
C SER A 111 0.94 2.60 2.35
N GLN A 112 2.07 3.17 1.94
CA GLN A 112 2.22 3.80 0.63
C GLN A 112 2.42 2.81 -0.53
N LEU A 113 2.65 1.53 -0.23
CA LEU A 113 2.84 0.46 -1.23
C LEU A 113 1.57 -0.38 -1.41
N ARG A 114 0.39 0.21 -1.23
CA ARG A 114 -0.84 -0.48 -1.59
C ARG A 114 -0.85 -0.70 -3.11
N PRO A 115 -0.83 -1.95 -3.60
CA PRO A 115 -0.68 -2.19 -5.03
C PRO A 115 -1.97 -1.78 -5.74
N LEU A 116 -1.88 -0.79 -6.62
CA LEU A 116 -2.99 -0.32 -7.44
C LEU A 116 -2.85 -0.85 -8.87
N PRO A 117 -3.85 -1.56 -9.40
CA PRO A 117 -3.85 -1.94 -10.81
C PRO A 117 -3.65 -0.70 -11.69
N ARG A 118 -2.71 -0.76 -12.65
CA ARG A 118 -2.44 0.26 -13.68
C ARG A 118 -1.82 1.58 -13.21
N LEU A 119 -1.60 1.78 -11.91
CA LEU A 119 -0.87 2.94 -11.35
C LEU A 119 0.51 2.57 -10.78
N THR A 120 0.85 1.28 -10.78
CA THR A 120 2.08 0.76 -10.24
C THR A 120 3.31 1.21 -11.04
N ASN A 121 4.25 1.85 -10.36
CA ASN A 121 5.61 2.03 -10.86
C ASN A 121 6.51 1.08 -10.09
N HIS A 122 6.77 -0.09 -10.67
CA HIS A 122 7.54 -1.16 -10.01
C HIS A 122 8.93 -0.70 -9.55
N THR A 123 9.52 0.31 -10.20
CA THR A 123 10.82 0.85 -9.77
C THR A 123 10.72 1.60 -8.45
N LEU A 124 9.71 2.47 -8.30
CA LEU A 124 9.50 3.22 -7.05
C LEU A 124 9.11 2.28 -5.92
N GLU A 125 8.19 1.35 -6.18
CA GLU A 125 7.71 0.38 -5.18
C GLU A 125 8.84 -0.53 -4.68
N HIS A 126 9.71 -0.96 -5.60
CA HIS A 126 10.92 -1.71 -5.27
C HIS A 126 11.82 -0.93 -4.31
N HIS A 127 12.05 0.38 -4.53
CA HIS A 127 12.84 1.20 -3.62
C HIS A 127 12.20 1.34 -2.23
N ASN A 128 10.89 1.55 -2.12
CA ASN A 128 10.24 1.60 -0.80
C ASN A 128 10.31 0.26 -0.07
N LEU A 129 10.04 -0.85 -0.77
CA LEU A 129 10.04 -2.19 -0.16
C LEU A 129 11.43 -2.51 0.40
N LEU A 130 12.48 -2.36 -0.40
CA LEU A 130 13.84 -2.59 0.05
C LEU A 130 14.23 -1.64 1.17
N ARG A 131 13.93 -0.34 1.05
CA ARG A 131 14.22 0.63 2.12
C ARG A 131 13.63 0.22 3.46
N ARG A 132 12.38 -0.23 3.48
CA ARG A 132 11.70 -0.70 4.71
C ARG A 132 12.40 -1.93 5.28
N LEU A 133 12.67 -2.94 4.44
CA LEU A 133 13.31 -4.19 4.86
C LEU A 133 14.75 -3.98 5.34
N ASP A 134 15.54 -3.19 4.63
CA ASP A 134 16.94 -2.88 4.95
C ASP A 134 17.09 -2.10 6.26
N ASN A 135 16.03 -1.42 6.71
CA ASN A 135 15.99 -0.67 7.97
C ASN A 135 15.27 -1.43 9.11
N GLY A 136 14.99 -2.71 8.94
CA GLY A 136 14.44 -3.58 9.99
C GLY A 136 12.91 -3.76 9.97
N GLY A 137 12.22 -3.27 8.94
CA GLY A 137 10.79 -3.52 8.75
C GLY A 137 10.46 -4.96 8.37
N GLY A 138 9.18 -5.32 8.41
CA GLY A 138 8.78 -6.73 8.26
C GLY A 138 9.13 -7.58 9.48
N ASP A 139 9.27 -6.96 10.65
CA ASP A 139 9.64 -7.60 11.92
C ASP A 139 8.46 -8.27 12.63
N THR A 140 7.23 -8.01 12.16
CA THR A 140 6.01 -8.65 12.64
C THR A 140 5.46 -9.67 11.65
N GLY A 141 4.67 -10.64 12.13
CA GLY A 141 4.01 -11.66 11.32
C GLY A 141 3.26 -11.12 10.09
N TRP A 142 2.26 -10.28 10.34
CA TRP A 142 1.50 -9.61 9.27
C TRP A 142 2.36 -8.69 8.40
N SER A 143 3.36 -8.00 8.96
CA SER A 143 4.22 -7.09 8.20
C SER A 143 5.11 -7.87 7.24
N ARG A 144 5.72 -8.96 7.71
CA ARG A 144 6.50 -9.88 6.88
C ARG A 144 5.62 -10.52 5.81
N ALA A 145 4.43 -10.99 6.17
CA ALA A 145 3.45 -11.53 5.23
C ALA A 145 3.05 -10.53 4.13
N TRP A 146 2.85 -9.26 4.49
CA TRP A 146 2.61 -8.18 3.52
C TRP A 146 3.82 -8.00 2.60
N SER A 147 5.03 -7.96 3.14
CA SER A 147 6.26 -7.84 2.34
C SER A 147 6.44 -8.99 1.33
N ILE A 148 6.03 -10.22 1.67
CA ILE A 148 6.04 -11.37 0.75
C ILE A 148 5.12 -11.08 -0.45
N SER A 149 3.90 -10.61 -0.19
CA SER A 149 2.93 -10.29 -1.24
C SER A 149 3.40 -9.14 -2.13
N LEU A 150 4.06 -8.12 -1.55
CA LEU A 150 4.66 -7.01 -2.30
C LEU A 150 5.83 -7.49 -3.16
N ALA A 151 6.77 -8.25 -2.60
CA ALA A 151 7.90 -8.82 -3.32
C ALA A 151 7.45 -9.75 -4.46
N ALA A 152 6.39 -10.53 -4.23
CA ALA A 152 5.80 -11.40 -5.24
C ALA A 152 5.25 -10.60 -6.42
N ARG A 153 4.47 -9.54 -6.17
CA ARG A 153 3.97 -8.63 -7.21
C ARG A 153 5.08 -7.95 -7.99
N LEU A 154 6.15 -7.57 -7.32
CA LEU A 154 7.34 -6.96 -7.94
C LEU A 154 8.26 -7.96 -8.65
N LEU A 155 7.85 -9.24 -8.75
CA LEU A 155 8.63 -10.32 -9.37
C LEU A 155 10.05 -10.44 -8.78
N MET A 156 10.15 -10.35 -7.45
CA MET A 156 11.41 -10.46 -6.69
C MET A 156 11.52 -11.84 -6.01
N PRO A 157 11.87 -12.92 -6.75
CA PRO A 157 11.82 -14.29 -6.22
C PRO A 157 12.76 -14.51 -5.03
N GLN A 158 13.94 -13.88 -5.03
CA GLN A 158 14.88 -13.99 -3.91
C GLN A 158 14.30 -13.37 -2.64
N GLN A 159 13.70 -12.18 -2.75
CA GLN A 159 13.09 -11.51 -1.60
C GLN A 159 11.86 -12.27 -1.08
N VAL A 160 11.07 -12.87 -1.96
CA VAL A 160 9.97 -13.78 -1.58
C VAL A 160 10.52 -14.96 -0.77
N HIS A 161 11.55 -15.64 -1.28
CA HIS A 161 12.16 -16.79 -0.61
C HIS A 161 12.66 -16.43 0.79
N GLU A 162 13.45 -15.37 0.91
CA GLU A 162 14.01 -14.91 2.18
C GLU A 162 12.93 -14.49 3.18
N SER A 163 11.91 -13.76 2.73
CA SER A 163 10.82 -13.32 3.60
C SER A 163 9.93 -14.49 4.05
N VAL A 164 9.68 -15.49 3.21
CA VAL A 164 8.96 -16.73 3.60
C VAL A 164 9.76 -17.52 4.63
N GLN A 165 11.07 -17.68 4.42
CA GLN A 165 11.94 -18.32 5.40
C GLN A 165 11.89 -17.58 6.74
N PHE A 166 12.07 -16.26 6.73
CA PHE A 166 12.04 -15.44 7.93
C PHE A 166 10.71 -15.56 8.69
N LEU A 167 9.57 -15.49 7.99
CA LEU A 167 8.25 -15.69 8.59
C LEU A 167 8.19 -17.03 9.34
N LEU A 168 8.54 -18.13 8.66
CA LEU A 168 8.45 -19.47 9.24
C LEU A 168 9.44 -19.70 10.39
N THR A 169 10.67 -19.18 10.30
CA THR A 169 11.71 -19.47 11.30
C THR A 169 11.70 -18.54 12.50
N ASN A 170 11.24 -17.30 12.34
CA ASN A 170 11.37 -16.26 13.37
C ASN A 170 10.02 -15.79 13.92
N LEU A 171 8.94 -15.93 13.14
CA LEU A 171 7.64 -15.33 13.43
C LEU A 171 6.55 -16.40 13.55
N THR A 172 6.90 -17.67 13.74
CA THR A 172 5.91 -18.70 14.08
C THR A 172 6.34 -19.53 15.29
N TYR A 173 5.36 -20.10 15.99
CA TYR A 173 5.61 -21.12 17.00
C TYR A 173 6.20 -22.39 16.36
N PRO A 174 7.32 -22.92 16.88
CA PRO A 174 7.98 -24.10 16.30
C PRO A 174 7.12 -25.36 16.23
N THR A 175 6.09 -25.47 17.08
CA THR A 175 5.26 -26.68 17.20
C THR A 175 3.95 -26.62 16.42
N SER A 176 3.41 -25.42 16.19
CA SER A 176 2.09 -25.25 15.57
C SER A 176 2.14 -24.44 14.27
N PHE A 177 3.26 -23.79 13.96
CA PHE A 177 3.41 -22.80 12.90
C PHE A 177 2.41 -21.63 12.99
N LEU A 178 1.75 -21.45 14.14
CA LEU A 178 0.91 -20.28 14.37
C LEU A 178 1.80 -19.04 14.47
N ASP A 179 1.37 -17.97 13.82
CA ASP A 179 2.10 -16.71 13.74
C ASP A 179 2.20 -16.05 15.13
N VAL A 180 3.40 -15.60 15.47
CA VAL A 180 3.75 -15.02 16.75
C VAL A 180 4.50 -13.71 16.53
N LEU A 181 4.13 -12.70 17.31
CA LEU A 181 4.71 -11.38 17.25
C LEU A 181 5.39 -11.07 18.57
N PRO A 182 6.71 -10.93 18.69
CA PRO A 182 7.25 -10.26 19.87
C PRO A 182 6.67 -8.83 19.96
N PRO A 183 5.94 -8.41 21.03
CA PRO A 183 5.65 -9.08 22.30
C PRO A 183 4.23 -9.68 22.47
N ALA A 184 3.36 -9.64 21.45
CA ALA A 184 2.03 -10.23 21.45
C ALA A 184 2.02 -11.76 21.14
N PRO A 185 1.30 -12.59 21.93
CA PRO A 185 1.44 -14.04 21.87
C PRO A 185 0.93 -14.68 20.57
N PHE A 186 -0.09 -14.17 19.89
CA PHE A 186 -0.60 -14.80 18.66
C PHE A 186 -1.36 -13.77 17.83
N GLN A 187 -1.09 -13.73 16.53
CA GLN A 187 -1.91 -13.04 15.53
C GLN A 187 -2.10 -13.98 14.34
N ILE A 188 -3.30 -14.02 13.75
CA ILE A 188 -3.59 -14.99 12.67
C ILE A 188 -3.27 -14.43 11.27
N ASP A 189 -3.08 -13.11 11.20
CA ASP A 189 -2.84 -12.35 9.98
C ASP A 189 -1.54 -12.77 9.27
N GLY A 190 -0.45 -13.04 9.99
CA GLY A 190 0.78 -13.59 9.41
C GLY A 190 0.58 -14.96 8.74
N ASN A 191 -0.25 -15.84 9.32
CA ASN A 191 -0.58 -17.14 8.73
C ASN A 191 -1.35 -17.01 7.41
N PHE A 192 -2.42 -16.21 7.40
CA PHE A 192 -3.23 -16.01 6.19
C PHE A 192 -2.47 -15.22 5.13
N GLY A 193 -1.83 -14.13 5.53
CA GLY A 193 -1.05 -13.29 4.63
C GLY A 193 0.16 -14.03 4.05
N GLY A 194 0.86 -14.85 4.84
CA GLY A 194 1.97 -15.68 4.37
C GLY A 194 1.52 -16.68 3.31
N THR A 195 0.39 -17.35 3.55
CA THR A 195 -0.23 -18.26 2.57
C THR A 195 -0.63 -17.53 1.29
N ALA A 196 -1.25 -16.36 1.41
CA ALA A 196 -1.63 -15.53 0.26
C ALA A 196 -0.40 -15.06 -0.54
N GLY A 197 0.66 -14.63 0.15
CA GLY A 197 1.91 -14.21 -0.48
C GLY A 197 2.57 -15.32 -1.29
N ILE A 198 2.57 -16.55 -0.78
CA ILE A 198 3.04 -17.73 -1.53
C ILE A 198 2.19 -17.96 -2.78
N ALA A 199 0.86 -17.86 -2.67
CA ALA A 199 -0.02 -18.00 -3.83
C ALA A 199 0.25 -16.94 -4.91
N VAL A 200 0.41 -15.67 -4.51
CA VAL A 200 0.74 -14.56 -5.43
C VAL A 200 2.12 -14.73 -6.07
N ALA A 201 3.08 -15.33 -5.38
CA ALA A 201 4.40 -15.64 -5.94
C ALA A 201 4.34 -16.72 -7.03
N LEU A 202 3.35 -17.62 -6.96
CA LEU A 202 3.18 -18.71 -7.92
C LEU A 202 2.25 -18.34 -9.07
N LEU A 203 1.23 -17.52 -8.82
CA LEU A 203 0.24 -17.13 -9.82
C LEU A 203 -0.33 -15.74 -9.53
N GLN A 204 -0.43 -14.93 -10.59
CA GLN A 204 -1.02 -13.58 -10.55
C GLN A 204 -2.07 -13.44 -11.65
N SER A 205 -3.21 -12.85 -11.31
CA SER A 205 -4.35 -12.65 -12.24
C SER A 205 -5.02 -11.29 -12.07
N HIS A 206 -4.27 -10.28 -11.64
CA HIS A 206 -4.78 -8.96 -11.28
C HIS A 206 -4.36 -7.86 -12.27
N GLU A 207 -3.45 -8.16 -13.19
CA GLU A 207 -3.02 -7.25 -14.24
C GLU A 207 -3.63 -7.65 -15.59
N PHE A 208 -3.98 -6.65 -16.38
CA PHE A 208 -4.33 -6.83 -17.78
C PHE A 208 -3.09 -6.55 -18.62
N PHE A 209 -2.65 -7.53 -19.40
CA PHE A 209 -1.54 -7.36 -20.35
C PHE A 209 -2.13 -7.04 -21.72
N ASP A 210 -1.95 -5.81 -22.21
CA ASP A 210 -2.40 -5.37 -23.54
C ASP A 210 -1.39 -5.69 -24.66
N GLY A 211 -0.46 -6.63 -24.43
CA GLY A 211 0.59 -7.03 -25.39
C GLY A 211 0.70 -8.54 -25.57
N ASP A 212 1.13 -8.97 -26.76
CA ASP A 212 1.49 -10.36 -27.03
C ASP A 212 2.51 -10.84 -25.99
N TRP A 213 2.17 -11.90 -25.26
CA TRP A 213 3.00 -12.49 -24.22
C TRP A 213 4.30 -13.01 -24.82
N GLN A 214 5.35 -12.19 -24.83
CA GLN A 214 6.71 -12.64 -25.13
C GLN A 214 7.28 -13.24 -23.85
N GLY A 215 7.01 -14.53 -23.65
CA GLY A 215 7.51 -15.28 -22.50
C GLY A 215 9.02 -15.09 -22.28
N ALA A 216 9.40 -15.11 -21.01
CA ALA A 216 10.80 -15.16 -20.56
C ALA A 216 11.53 -16.41 -21.09
#